data_AF-A0A420P901-F1
#
_entry.id   AF-A0A420P901-F1
#
_cell.length_a   1.000
_cell.length_b   1.000
_cell.length_c   1.000
_cell.angle_alpha   90.00
_cell.angle_beta   90.00
_cell.angle_gamma   90.00
#
_symmetry.space_group_name_H-M   'P 1'
#
loop_
_entity.id
_entity.type
_entity.pdbx_description
1 polymer ?
#
loop_
_entity_poly.entity_id
_entity_poly.type
_entity_poly.pdbx_seq_one_letter_code
_entity_poly.pdbx_strand_id
1 'polypeptide(L)'
;MISLYNELTGLYPWGLAYCLALSSIHVVVGSIAFDLVHWTAHQSGRSSNPILRRLARIHVVHHQYFDRRLNFNQAFSTWNMLLHLPLELLCQVIGSLVSWQLTRVMALRTSLLANQDILLVLIFLIIRSYVVAWNEGRDSNHIRYTRLPKDPYSVIVGPQYHALHHIDPQGYFGSMVRLVDWLFGTATTLRGRRIAMTGARGALGQALLKELSQEKGTSIQTLQFGRDWNYNDYCGLEENLRNTDILVLAHGSKKADDAFKANCESAITIIDSFMRVREQSRSLLLPEIWYIGSEAELHGA
;
A
#
# COMPACT_ATOMS: atom_id res chain seq x y z
N MET A 1 2.89 -38.51 -1.83
CA MET A 1 1.71 -38.32 -2.70
C MET A 1 0.61 -39.33 -2.36
N ILE A 2 0.81 -40.64 -2.56
CA ILE A 2 -0.21 -41.67 -2.26
C ILE A 2 -0.57 -41.77 -0.76
N SER A 3 0.42 -41.67 0.15
CA SER A 3 0.16 -41.64 1.61
C SER A 3 -0.66 -40.42 2.04
N LEU A 4 -0.26 -39.23 1.59
CA LEU A 4 -0.97 -37.97 1.85
C LEU A 4 -2.40 -37.98 1.28
N TYR A 5 -2.57 -38.53 0.08
CA TYR A 5 -3.89 -38.68 -0.53
C TYR A 5 -4.81 -39.55 0.33
N ASN A 6 -4.36 -40.77 0.68
CA ASN A 6 -5.13 -41.69 1.52
C ASN A 6 -5.44 -41.10 2.90
N GLU A 7 -4.48 -40.37 3.48
CA GLU A 7 -4.59 -39.69 4.76
C GLU A 7 -5.60 -38.53 4.76
N LEU A 8 -5.60 -37.69 3.71
CA LEU A 8 -6.56 -36.59 3.56
C LEU A 8 -7.97 -37.09 3.23
N THR A 9 -8.09 -38.11 2.37
CA THR A 9 -9.39 -38.72 2.04
C THR A 9 -9.99 -39.53 3.20
N GLY A 10 -9.15 -39.92 4.17
CA GLY A 10 -9.58 -40.60 5.40
C GLY A 10 -10.13 -39.66 6.48
N LEU A 11 -10.03 -38.33 6.30
CA LEU A 11 -10.60 -37.35 7.23
C LEU A 11 -12.12 -37.24 7.05
N TYR A 12 -12.84 -37.19 8.17
CA TYR A 12 -14.24 -36.73 8.17
C TYR A 12 -14.32 -35.29 7.64
N PRO A 13 -15.47 -34.84 7.08
CA PRO A 13 -15.63 -33.49 6.52
C PRO A 13 -15.16 -32.36 7.46
N TRP A 14 -15.42 -32.49 8.77
CA TRP A 14 -14.96 -31.55 9.78
C TRP A 14 -13.44 -31.55 9.98
N GLY A 15 -12.80 -32.72 9.89
CA GLY A 15 -11.34 -32.84 9.95
C GLY A 15 -10.66 -32.20 8.75
N LEU A 16 -11.23 -32.35 7.55
CA LEU A 16 -10.73 -31.68 6.35
C LEU A 16 -10.89 -30.16 6.45
N ALA A 17 -12.07 -29.68 6.87
CA ALA A 17 -12.31 -28.25 7.08
C ALA A 17 -11.34 -27.66 8.12
N TYR A 18 -11.10 -28.38 9.21
CA TYR A 18 -10.17 -27.98 10.25
C TYR A 18 -8.71 -27.95 9.75
N CYS A 19 -8.29 -28.94 8.96
CA CYS A 19 -6.99 -28.98 8.28
C CYS A 19 -6.79 -27.75 7.40
N LEU A 20 -7.76 -27.45 6.52
CA LEU A 20 -7.71 -26.31 5.61
C LEU A 20 -7.69 -24.96 6.36
N ALA A 21 -8.43 -24.85 7.46
CA ALA A 21 -8.42 -23.66 8.30
C ALA A 21 -7.03 -23.42 8.92
N LEU A 22 -6.41 -24.46 9.51
CA LEU A 22 -5.05 -24.35 10.06
C LEU A 22 -4.01 -24.06 8.96
N SER A 23 -4.08 -24.74 7.81
CA SER A 23 -3.22 -24.45 6.67
C SER A 23 -3.34 -22.99 6.24
N SER A 24 -4.55 -22.43 6.19
CA SER A 24 -4.79 -21.03 5.85
C SER A 24 -4.13 -20.08 6.86
N ILE A 25 -4.24 -20.37 8.16
CA ILE A 25 -3.58 -19.61 9.22
C ILE A 25 -2.06 -19.64 9.04
N HIS A 26 -1.47 -20.81 8.78
CA HIS A 26 -0.04 -20.95 8.58
C HIS A 26 0.47 -20.16 7.37
N VAL A 27 -0.26 -20.18 6.24
CA VAL A 27 0.07 -19.36 5.06
C VAL A 27 0.03 -17.87 5.40
N VAL A 28 -0.99 -17.40 6.11
CA VAL A 28 -1.12 -15.99 6.50
C VAL A 28 0.04 -15.58 7.42
N VAL A 29 0.39 -16.38 8.43
CA VAL A 29 1.54 -16.10 9.31
C VAL A 29 2.87 -16.14 8.53
N GLY A 30 3.01 -17.07 7.59
CA GLY A 30 4.12 -17.11 6.64
C GLY A 30 4.26 -15.80 5.85
N SER A 31 3.14 -15.28 5.34
CA SER A 31 3.13 -14.01 4.61
C SER A 31 3.45 -12.82 5.51
N ILE A 32 2.94 -12.79 6.75
CA ILE A 32 3.29 -11.74 7.73
C ILE A 32 4.79 -11.76 8.03
N ALA A 33 5.41 -12.94 8.13
CA ALA A 33 6.85 -13.05 8.34
C ALA A 33 7.65 -12.46 7.16
N PHE A 34 7.22 -12.71 5.92
CA PHE A 34 7.81 -12.07 4.74
C PHE A 34 7.62 -10.56 4.77
N ASP A 35 6.41 -10.09 5.07
CA ASP A 35 6.06 -8.68 5.15
C ASP A 35 6.94 -7.91 6.16
N LEU A 36 7.21 -8.50 7.33
CA LEU A 36 8.12 -7.93 8.33
C LEU A 36 9.57 -7.82 7.82
N VAL A 37 10.06 -8.84 7.12
CA VAL A 37 11.40 -8.84 6.52
C VAL A 37 11.48 -7.81 5.38
N HIS A 38 10.43 -7.72 4.58
CA HIS A 38 10.33 -6.79 3.46
C HIS A 38 10.25 -5.33 3.92
N TRP A 39 9.44 -5.05 4.95
CA TRP A 39 9.42 -3.77 5.64
C TRP A 39 10.80 -3.41 6.22
N THR A 40 11.48 -4.37 6.84
CA THR A 40 12.84 -4.16 7.36
C THR A 40 13.81 -3.84 6.23
N ALA A 41 13.70 -4.52 5.08
CA ALA A 41 14.56 -4.28 3.92
C ALA A 41 14.42 -2.84 3.39
N HIS A 42 13.20 -2.30 3.33
CA HIS A 42 12.89 -0.90 2.99
C HIS A 42 13.69 0.10 3.85
N GLN A 43 13.71 -0.13 5.16
CA GLN A 43 14.38 0.77 6.12
C GLN A 43 15.90 0.59 6.19
N SER A 44 16.42 -0.47 5.58
CA SER A 44 17.80 -0.93 5.81
C SER A 44 18.83 -0.39 4.81
N GLY A 45 18.41 0.40 3.81
CA GLY A 45 19.31 0.88 2.74
C GLY A 45 20.54 1.66 3.23
N ARG A 46 20.44 2.34 4.37
CA ARG A 46 21.53 3.10 5.01
C ARG A 46 22.05 2.48 6.30
N SER A 47 21.67 1.23 6.61
CA SER A 47 22.06 0.58 7.85
C SER A 47 23.58 0.32 7.92
N SER A 48 24.17 0.41 9.12
CA SER A 48 25.56 0.02 9.37
C SER A 48 25.75 -1.51 9.42
N ASN A 49 24.66 -2.28 9.59
CA ASN A 49 24.71 -3.73 9.63
C ASN A 49 24.77 -4.34 8.20
N PRO A 50 25.77 -5.19 7.88
CA PRO A 50 25.93 -5.77 6.55
C PRO A 50 24.79 -6.70 6.11
N ILE A 51 24.14 -7.39 7.06
CA ILE A 51 23.00 -8.28 6.78
C ILE A 51 21.80 -7.45 6.34
N LEU A 52 21.48 -6.40 7.09
CA LEU A 52 20.39 -5.48 6.76
C LEU A 52 20.61 -4.79 5.41
N ARG A 53 21.84 -4.35 5.12
CA ARG A 53 22.18 -3.84 3.77
C ARG A 53 22.04 -4.88 2.66
N ARG A 54 22.33 -6.16 2.94
CA ARG A 54 22.14 -7.24 1.96
C ARG A 54 20.65 -7.45 1.67
N LEU A 55 19.79 -7.46 2.70
CA LEU A 55 18.34 -7.53 2.52
C LEU A 55 17.83 -6.36 1.68
N ALA A 56 18.25 -5.14 1.99
CA ALA A 56 17.92 -3.96 1.20
C ALA A 56 18.36 -4.10 -0.27
N ARG A 57 19.55 -4.64 -0.54
CA ARG A 57 20.01 -4.89 -1.93
C ARG A 57 19.16 -5.92 -2.67
N ILE A 58 18.78 -7.02 -2.03
CA ILE A 58 17.89 -8.03 -2.63
C ILE A 58 16.55 -7.41 -2.99
N HIS A 59 16.00 -6.60 -2.08
CA HIS A 59 14.77 -5.87 -2.29
C HIS A 59 14.89 -4.81 -3.41
N VAL A 60 16.01 -4.10 -3.52
CA VAL A 60 16.26 -3.18 -4.64
C VAL A 60 16.30 -3.91 -5.98
N VAL A 61 16.89 -5.11 -6.06
CA VAL A 61 16.86 -5.93 -7.29
C VAL A 61 15.42 -6.21 -7.73
N HIS A 62 14.51 -6.45 -6.78
CA HIS A 62 13.09 -6.63 -7.08
C HIS A 62 12.46 -5.37 -7.69
N HIS A 63 12.74 -4.18 -7.14
CA HIS A 63 12.31 -2.90 -7.73
C HIS A 63 13.06 -2.50 -9.03
N GLN A 64 14.20 -3.12 -9.32
CA GLN A 64 14.86 -2.99 -10.60
C GLN A 64 14.26 -3.93 -11.65
N TYR A 65 13.78 -5.09 -11.20
CA TYR A 65 13.03 -6.02 -12.03
C TYR A 65 11.64 -5.47 -12.36
N PHE A 66 10.89 -4.96 -11.37
CA PHE A 66 9.63 -4.23 -11.57
C PHE A 66 9.82 -2.73 -11.30
N ASP A 67 9.78 -1.91 -12.34
CA ASP A 67 9.90 -0.47 -12.18
C ASP A 67 8.66 0.16 -11.48
N ARG A 68 8.68 1.48 -11.28
CA ARG A 68 7.55 2.21 -10.64
C ARG A 68 6.22 2.13 -11.40
N ARG A 69 6.22 1.64 -12.65
CA ARG A 69 5.03 1.40 -13.47
C ARG A 69 4.76 -0.11 -13.65
N LEU A 70 5.44 -0.95 -12.87
CA LEU A 70 5.45 -2.40 -12.95
C LEU A 70 5.88 -2.94 -14.33
N ASN A 71 6.71 -2.18 -15.06
CA ASN A 71 7.38 -2.72 -16.23
C ASN A 71 8.48 -3.68 -15.80
N PHE A 72 8.53 -4.84 -16.44
CA PHE A 72 9.56 -5.82 -16.20
C PHE A 72 10.85 -5.41 -16.92
N ASN A 73 11.98 -5.55 -16.25
CA ASN A 73 13.30 -5.37 -16.82
C ASN A 73 14.03 -6.71 -16.90
N GLN A 74 14.15 -7.25 -18.12
CA GLN A 74 14.72 -8.57 -18.33
C GLN A 74 16.15 -8.71 -17.78
N ALA A 75 16.93 -7.62 -17.75
CA ALA A 75 18.30 -7.63 -17.23
C ALA A 75 18.39 -8.05 -15.76
N PHE A 76 17.32 -7.86 -14.98
CA PHE A 76 17.26 -8.21 -13.57
C PHE A 76 16.44 -9.48 -13.29
N SER A 77 15.87 -10.14 -14.31
CA SER A 77 15.01 -11.31 -14.14
C SER A 77 15.73 -12.44 -13.39
N THR A 78 16.94 -12.82 -13.83
CA THR A 78 17.74 -13.87 -13.17
C THR A 78 18.05 -13.53 -11.72
N TRP A 79 18.40 -12.27 -11.43
CA TRP A 79 18.71 -11.84 -10.07
C TRP A 79 17.48 -11.82 -9.17
N ASN A 80 16.32 -11.38 -9.68
CA ASN A 80 15.05 -11.47 -8.97
C ASN A 80 14.69 -12.93 -8.64
N MET A 81 14.86 -13.84 -9.61
CA MET A 81 14.59 -15.28 -9.43
C MET A 81 15.57 -15.96 -8.46
N LEU A 82 16.84 -15.56 -8.43
CA LEU A 82 17.86 -16.19 -7.58
C LEU A 82 17.95 -15.59 -6.18
N LEU A 83 17.49 -14.34 -5.99
CA LEU A 83 17.62 -13.63 -4.71
C LEU A 83 16.28 -13.35 -4.04
N HIS A 84 15.34 -12.71 -4.75
CA HIS A 84 14.08 -12.28 -4.15
C HIS A 84 13.11 -13.45 -3.95
N LEU A 85 12.88 -14.25 -5.00
CA LEU A 85 11.94 -15.38 -4.92
C LEU A 85 12.33 -16.43 -3.85
N PRO A 86 13.61 -16.83 -3.69
CA PRO A 86 14.01 -17.75 -2.63
C PRO A 86 13.91 -17.11 -1.24
N LEU A 87 14.18 -15.80 -1.11
CA LEU A 87 14.00 -15.07 0.13
C LEU A 87 12.53 -15.07 0.56
N GLU A 88 11.62 -14.78 -0.37
CA GLU A 88 10.17 -14.82 -0.11
C GLU A 88 9.72 -16.20 0.35
N LEU A 89 10.07 -17.25 -0.40
CA LEU A 89 9.75 -18.63 -0.05
C LEU A 89 10.31 -19.01 1.33
N LEU A 90 11.57 -18.66 1.61
CA LEU A 90 12.21 -18.96 2.88
C LEU A 90 11.48 -18.28 4.05
N CYS A 91 11.15 -17.00 3.92
CA CYS A 91 10.39 -16.27 4.94
C CYS A 91 9.02 -16.91 5.20
N GLN A 92 8.30 -17.28 4.14
CA GLN A 92 6.98 -17.90 4.25
C GLN A 92 7.05 -19.31 4.85
N VAL A 93 8.04 -20.12 4.48
CA VAL A 93 8.28 -21.44 5.09
C VAL A 93 8.60 -21.29 6.57
N ILE A 94 9.54 -20.41 6.94
CA ILE A 94 9.90 -20.18 8.35
C ILE A 94 8.69 -19.70 9.16
N GLY A 95 7.96 -18.69 8.67
CA GLY A 95 6.77 -18.20 9.36
C GLY A 95 5.67 -19.26 9.50
N SER A 96 5.46 -20.08 8.46
CA SER A 96 4.52 -21.20 8.51
C SER A 96 4.93 -22.26 9.53
N LEU A 97 6.23 -22.60 9.60
CA LEU A 97 6.77 -23.56 10.57
C LEU A 97 6.66 -23.03 12.01
N VAL A 98 6.91 -21.74 12.23
CA VAL A 98 6.72 -21.09 13.54
C VAL A 98 5.24 -21.16 13.94
N SER A 99 4.32 -20.84 13.03
CA SER A 99 2.88 -20.94 13.27
C SER A 99 2.46 -22.37 13.60
N TRP A 100 2.96 -23.35 12.85
CA TRP A 100 2.72 -24.76 13.10
C TRP A 100 3.23 -25.21 14.48
N GLN A 101 4.45 -24.81 14.86
CA GLN A 101 4.99 -25.12 16.18
C GLN A 101 4.20 -24.44 17.30
N LEU A 102 3.73 -23.20 17.09
CA LEU A 102 2.91 -22.48 18.06
C LEU A 102 1.54 -23.16 18.27
N THR A 103 0.84 -23.52 17.20
CA THR A 103 -0.46 -24.21 17.30
C THR A 103 -0.33 -25.59 17.98
N ARG A 104 0.81 -26.26 17.82
CA ARG A 104 1.15 -27.48 18.57
C ARG A 104 1.31 -27.21 20.06
N VAL A 105 2.06 -26.18 20.45
CA VAL A 105 2.28 -25.82 21.86
C VAL A 105 0.98 -25.35 22.54
N MET A 106 0.13 -24.64 21.81
CA MET A 106 -1.18 -24.16 22.30
C MET A 106 -2.25 -25.27 22.35
N ALA A 107 -1.89 -26.53 22.06
CA ALA A 107 -2.81 -27.67 22.01
C ALA A 107 -4.04 -27.44 21.12
N LEU A 108 -3.91 -26.58 20.10
CA LEU A 108 -4.99 -26.35 19.13
C LEU A 108 -5.14 -27.56 18.20
N ARG A 109 -4.07 -28.33 17.97
CA ARG A 109 -4.07 -29.45 17.02
C ARG A 109 -4.72 -30.71 17.61
N THR A 110 -5.61 -31.33 16.84
CA THR A 110 -6.19 -32.65 17.16
C THR A 110 -5.26 -33.79 16.72
N SER A 111 -5.29 -34.94 17.40
CA SER A 111 -4.53 -36.14 17.02
C SER A 111 -4.80 -36.62 15.58
N LEU A 112 -5.96 -36.27 15.00
CA LEU A 112 -6.31 -36.58 13.61
C LEU A 112 -5.45 -35.87 12.55
N LEU A 113 -4.83 -34.74 12.88
CA LEU A 113 -4.17 -33.88 11.87
C LEU A 113 -2.67 -34.10 11.70
N ALA A 114 -2.08 -35.03 12.46
CA ALA A 114 -0.66 -35.40 12.46
C ALA A 114 0.28 -34.26 12.00
N ASN A 115 0.62 -34.18 10.71
CA ASN A 115 1.37 -33.08 10.06
C ASN A 115 0.79 -32.66 8.69
N GLN A 116 -0.48 -32.96 8.43
CA GLN A 116 -1.08 -32.78 7.10
C GLN A 116 -1.25 -31.31 6.72
N ASP A 117 -1.67 -30.49 7.69
CA ASP A 117 -1.82 -29.04 7.59
C ASP A 117 -0.55 -28.35 7.09
N ILE A 118 0.60 -28.62 7.70
CA ILE A 118 1.88 -28.03 7.31
C ILE A 118 2.42 -28.62 6.01
N LEU A 119 2.23 -29.92 5.77
CA LEU A 119 2.65 -30.55 4.52
C LEU A 119 1.90 -29.95 3.32
N LEU A 120 0.59 -29.71 3.45
CA LEU A 120 -0.20 -29.01 2.44
C LEU A 120 0.35 -27.61 2.17
N VAL A 121 0.71 -26.86 3.21
CA VAL A 121 1.28 -25.52 3.08
C VAL A 121 2.63 -25.56 2.36
N LEU A 122 3.52 -26.48 2.72
CA LEU A 122 4.83 -26.61 2.06
C LEU A 122 4.68 -26.97 0.59
N ILE A 123 3.78 -27.91 0.25
CA ILE A 123 3.47 -28.26 -1.14
C ILE A 123 2.93 -27.03 -1.89
N PHE A 124 1.97 -26.32 -1.30
CA PHE A 124 1.41 -25.10 -1.89
C PHE A 124 2.49 -24.04 -2.16
N LEU A 125 3.35 -23.74 -1.18
CA LEU A 125 4.41 -22.74 -1.33
C LEU A 125 5.45 -23.13 -2.38
N ILE A 126 5.81 -24.42 -2.47
CA ILE A 126 6.70 -24.94 -3.52
C ILE A 126 6.06 -24.80 -4.89
N ILE A 127 4.81 -25.26 -5.07
CA ILE A 127 4.08 -25.17 -6.34
C ILE A 127 3.96 -23.71 -6.77
N ARG A 128 3.53 -22.83 -5.87
CA ARG A 128 3.40 -21.40 -6.14
C ARG A 128 4.74 -20.79 -6.58
N SER A 129 5.82 -21.07 -5.85
CA SER A 129 7.15 -20.55 -6.19
C SER A 129 7.67 -21.09 -7.52
N TYR A 130 7.41 -22.36 -7.81
CA TYR A 130 7.73 -22.96 -9.10
C TYR A 130 6.95 -22.29 -10.25
N VAL A 131 5.64 -22.05 -10.08
CA VAL A 131 4.83 -21.35 -11.09
C VAL A 131 5.36 -19.93 -11.35
N VAL A 132 5.74 -19.20 -10.30
CA VAL A 132 6.36 -17.86 -10.45
C VAL A 132 7.69 -17.95 -11.18
N ALA A 133 8.55 -18.92 -10.85
CA ALA A 133 9.82 -19.14 -11.53
C ALA A 133 9.62 -19.52 -13.01
N TRP A 134 8.67 -20.41 -13.30
CA TRP A 134 8.30 -20.80 -14.67
C TRP A 134 7.81 -19.61 -15.49
N ASN A 135 7.14 -18.65 -14.85
CA ASN A 135 6.67 -17.42 -15.46
C ASN A 135 7.73 -16.29 -15.40
N GLU A 136 9.02 -16.63 -15.43
CA GLU A 136 10.16 -15.69 -15.43
C GLU A 136 10.18 -14.73 -14.23
N GLY A 137 9.64 -15.15 -13.08
CA GLY A 137 9.51 -14.32 -11.89
C GLY A 137 8.32 -13.35 -11.92
N ARG A 138 7.40 -13.49 -12.89
CA ARG A 138 6.16 -12.71 -12.96
C ARG A 138 5.07 -13.42 -12.16
N ASP A 139 4.36 -12.67 -11.34
CA ASP A 139 3.29 -13.16 -10.48
C ASP A 139 2.00 -12.32 -10.63
N SER A 140 0.94 -12.76 -9.95
CA SER A 140 -0.38 -12.12 -10.01
C SER A 140 -0.47 -10.80 -9.26
N ASN A 141 0.49 -10.47 -8.40
CA ASN A 141 0.50 -9.23 -7.60
C ASN A 141 1.18 -8.07 -8.34
N HIS A 142 1.98 -8.36 -9.38
CA HIS A 142 2.69 -7.35 -10.17
C HIS A 142 2.01 -7.08 -11.52
N ILE A 143 0.85 -6.44 -11.48
CA ILE A 143 0.06 -6.09 -12.67
C ILE A 143 0.32 -4.63 -13.07
N ARG A 144 0.50 -4.38 -14.37
CA ARG A 144 0.62 -3.02 -14.91
C ARG A 144 -0.73 -2.33 -15.00
N TYR A 145 -0.75 -1.05 -14.65
CA TYR A 145 -1.92 -0.19 -14.76
C TYR A 145 -1.59 1.06 -15.56
N THR A 146 -2.52 1.53 -16.38
CA THR A 146 -2.47 2.86 -17.00
C THR A 146 -2.77 3.95 -15.96
N ARG A 147 -3.74 3.65 -15.08
CA ARG A 147 -4.08 4.39 -13.86
C ARG A 147 -4.50 3.38 -12.82
N LEU A 148 -3.93 3.46 -11.63
CA LEU A 148 -4.18 2.51 -10.56
C LEU A 148 -5.60 2.69 -10.03
N PRO A 149 -6.48 1.66 -10.11
CA PRO A 149 -7.81 1.74 -9.53
C PRO A 149 -7.73 1.69 -8.01
N LYS A 150 -8.80 2.17 -7.35
CA LYS A 150 -8.95 2.02 -5.89
C LYS A 150 -8.97 0.53 -5.54
N ASP A 151 -8.20 0.15 -4.52
CA ASP A 151 -8.22 -1.22 -4.02
C ASP A 151 -9.59 -1.53 -3.38
N PRO A 152 -10.31 -2.59 -3.81
CA PRO A 152 -11.62 -2.93 -3.26
C PRO A 152 -11.53 -3.62 -1.88
N TYR A 153 -10.35 -4.09 -1.48
CA TYR A 153 -10.17 -4.88 -0.28
C TYR A 153 -9.78 -4.02 0.93
N SER A 154 -10.18 -4.46 2.13
CA SER A 154 -9.82 -3.79 3.39
C SER A 154 -8.75 -4.56 4.16
N VAL A 155 -8.78 -5.90 4.13
CA VAL A 155 -7.89 -6.77 4.93
C VAL A 155 -6.83 -7.48 4.07
N ILE A 156 -7.25 -8.07 2.96
CA ILE A 156 -6.39 -8.80 2.03
C ILE A 156 -5.77 -7.79 1.06
N VAL A 157 -4.52 -8.03 0.66
CA VAL A 157 -3.84 -7.25 -0.37
C VAL A 157 -4.18 -7.82 -1.74
N GLY A 158 -4.80 -7.00 -2.57
CA GLY A 158 -4.90 -7.24 -4.01
C GLY A 158 -3.72 -6.66 -4.79
N PRO A 159 -3.58 -6.99 -6.09
CA PRO A 159 -2.53 -6.44 -6.95
C PRO A 159 -2.58 -4.92 -7.06
N GLN A 160 -3.75 -4.30 -6.86
CA GLN A 160 -3.92 -2.85 -6.83
C GLN A 160 -3.17 -2.22 -5.65
N TYR A 161 -3.33 -2.80 -4.46
CA TYR A 161 -2.65 -2.30 -3.26
C TYR A 161 -1.15 -2.62 -3.30
N HIS A 162 -0.76 -3.82 -3.72
CA HIS A 162 0.65 -4.16 -3.88
C HIS A 162 1.35 -3.26 -4.92
N ALA A 163 0.66 -2.83 -5.98
CA ALA A 163 1.23 -1.89 -6.94
C ALA A 163 1.61 -0.52 -6.33
N LEU A 164 0.95 -0.07 -5.26
CA LEU A 164 1.33 1.16 -4.54
C LEU A 164 2.76 1.08 -4.01
N HIS A 165 3.22 -0.12 -3.64
CA HIS A 165 4.58 -0.38 -3.22
C HIS A 165 5.63 0.05 -4.25
N HIS A 166 5.35 -0.21 -5.53
CA HIS A 166 6.25 0.11 -6.63
C HIS A 166 6.08 1.56 -7.07
N ILE A 167 4.83 2.03 -7.14
CA ILE A 167 4.51 3.38 -7.58
C ILE A 167 5.04 4.42 -6.59
N ASP A 168 4.92 4.14 -5.30
CA ASP A 168 5.40 4.98 -4.20
C ASP A 168 6.37 4.22 -3.27
N PRO A 169 7.64 4.04 -3.71
CA PRO A 169 8.62 3.22 -3.01
C PRO A 169 9.13 3.86 -1.71
N GLN A 170 8.58 5.01 -1.30
CA GLN A 170 8.88 5.60 0.00
C GLN A 170 8.09 4.94 1.14
N GLY A 171 6.97 4.29 0.80
CA GLY A 171 6.12 3.54 1.72
C GLY A 171 6.28 2.03 1.55
N TYR A 172 6.16 1.31 2.65
CA TYR A 172 5.99 -0.14 2.62
C TYR A 172 4.50 -0.47 2.50
N PHE A 173 4.17 -1.45 1.66
CA PHE A 173 2.82 -1.97 1.50
C PHE A 173 2.88 -3.50 1.58
N GLY A 174 1.93 -4.11 2.31
CA GLY A 174 1.84 -5.56 2.50
C GLY A 174 1.73 -6.37 1.22
N SER A 175 2.04 -7.67 1.30
CA SER A 175 2.01 -8.59 0.14
C SER A 175 0.78 -9.49 0.06
N MET A 176 0.16 -9.82 1.19
CA MET A 176 -1.05 -10.68 1.25
C MET A 176 -2.11 -10.17 2.23
N VAL A 177 -1.70 -9.65 3.38
CA VAL A 177 -2.60 -9.09 4.40
C VAL A 177 -2.05 -7.77 4.88
N ARG A 178 -2.92 -6.82 5.23
CA ARG A 178 -2.52 -5.47 5.64
C ARG A 178 -2.11 -5.32 7.10
N LEU A 179 -1.86 -6.44 7.80
CA LEU A 179 -1.60 -6.42 9.24
C LEU A 179 -0.35 -5.60 9.59
N VAL A 180 0.74 -5.79 8.85
CA VAL A 180 1.99 -5.04 9.07
C VAL A 180 1.75 -3.55 8.81
N ASP A 181 1.00 -3.22 7.77
CA ASP A 181 0.65 -1.84 7.44
C ASP A 181 -0.15 -1.15 8.54
N TRP A 182 -1.10 -1.85 9.16
CA TRP A 182 -1.89 -1.31 10.27
C TRP A 182 -1.06 -1.13 11.54
N LEU A 183 -0.20 -2.11 11.86
CA LEU A 183 0.63 -2.05 13.06
C LEU A 183 1.67 -0.93 13.01
N PHE A 184 2.23 -0.67 11.83
CA PHE A 184 3.30 0.32 11.65
C PHE A 184 2.85 1.60 10.94
N GLY A 185 1.58 1.71 10.55
CA GLY A 185 1.04 2.89 9.87
C GLY A 185 1.66 3.16 8.50
N THR A 186 2.06 2.12 7.75
CA THR A 186 2.79 2.30 6.48
C THR A 186 1.89 2.46 5.26
N ALA A 187 0.59 2.15 5.38
CA ALA A 187 -0.41 2.18 4.30
C ALA A 187 -0.63 3.58 3.69
N THR A 188 -0.13 4.63 4.35
CA THR A 188 -0.33 6.03 3.94
C THR A 188 1.02 6.73 3.98
N THR A 189 1.46 7.31 2.86
CA THR A 189 2.64 8.16 2.85
C THR A 189 2.37 9.49 2.17
N LEU A 190 2.59 10.55 2.92
CA LEU A 190 2.63 11.93 2.45
C LEU A 190 4.03 12.33 1.98
N ARG A 191 5.01 11.45 2.19
CA ARG A 191 6.41 11.71 1.90
C ARG A 191 6.63 11.97 0.41
N GLY A 192 7.22 13.11 0.09
CA GLY A 192 7.47 13.48 -1.31
C GLY A 192 6.23 13.92 -2.09
N ARG A 193 5.07 14.08 -1.44
CA ARG A 193 3.84 14.53 -2.10
C ARG A 193 3.87 16.02 -2.38
N ARG A 194 3.26 16.41 -3.50
CA ARG A 194 3.01 17.82 -3.82
C ARG A 194 1.59 18.16 -3.41
N ILE A 195 1.46 19.06 -2.46
CA ILE A 195 0.18 19.42 -1.84
C ILE A 195 -0.14 20.86 -2.21
N ALA A 196 -1.33 21.12 -2.75
CA ALA A 196 -1.84 22.47 -2.88
C ALA A 196 -2.97 22.69 -1.88
N MET A 197 -2.95 23.84 -1.19
CA MET A 197 -3.83 24.09 -0.06
C MET A 197 -4.46 25.48 -0.11
N THR A 198 -5.79 25.54 -0.12
CA THR A 198 -6.54 26.79 0.14
C THR A 198 -6.78 26.96 1.64
N GLY A 199 -7.06 28.19 2.09
CA GLY A 199 -7.41 28.44 3.50
C GLY A 199 -6.26 28.31 4.50
N ALA A 200 -5.01 28.26 4.02
CA ALA A 200 -3.80 28.10 4.86
C ALA A 200 -3.59 29.20 5.93
N ARG A 201 -4.34 30.30 5.87
CA ARG A 201 -4.32 31.38 6.88
C ARG A 201 -5.27 31.15 8.06
N GLY A 202 -6.27 30.27 7.93
CA GLY A 202 -7.17 29.91 9.04
C GLY A 202 -6.43 29.16 10.14
N ALA A 203 -7.02 29.03 11.33
CA ALA A 203 -6.41 28.32 12.45
C ALA A 203 -6.14 26.84 12.12
N LEU A 204 -7.12 26.14 11.56
CA LEU A 204 -6.99 24.78 11.06
C LEU A 204 -6.01 24.72 9.89
N GLY A 205 -6.09 25.71 8.99
CA GLY A 205 -5.20 25.80 7.84
C GLY A 205 -3.73 25.87 8.24
N GLN A 206 -3.40 26.71 9.22
CA GLN A 206 -2.05 26.86 9.77
C GLN A 206 -1.61 25.61 10.53
N ALA A 207 -2.50 24.99 11.32
CA ALA A 207 -2.21 23.76 12.04
C ALA A 207 -1.89 22.61 11.07
N LEU A 208 -2.72 22.44 10.03
CA LEU A 208 -2.50 21.42 9.02
C LEU A 208 -1.24 21.69 8.21
N LEU A 209 -0.98 22.95 7.83
CA LEU A 209 0.27 23.33 7.18
C LEU A 209 1.49 22.95 8.03
N LYS A 210 1.43 23.19 9.35
CA LYS A 210 2.49 22.84 10.29
C LYS A 210 2.73 21.33 10.34
N GLU A 211 1.69 20.51 10.43
CA GLU A 211 1.83 19.05 10.48
C GLU A 211 2.32 18.49 9.12
N LEU A 212 1.71 18.92 8.01
CA LEU A 212 2.13 18.49 6.67
C LEU A 212 3.57 18.89 6.34
N SER A 213 4.06 20.01 6.87
CA SER A 213 5.44 20.46 6.66
C SER A 213 6.48 19.61 7.40
N GLN A 214 6.07 18.80 8.39
CA GLN A 214 6.96 17.86 9.07
C GLN A 214 7.25 16.61 8.21
N GLU A 215 6.41 16.35 7.22
CA GLU A 215 6.56 15.20 6.32
C GLU A 215 7.72 15.39 5.35
N LYS A 216 8.56 14.36 5.24
CA LYS A 216 9.83 14.48 4.53
C LYS A 216 9.62 14.68 3.02
N GLY A 217 10.23 15.72 2.46
CA GLY A 217 10.21 15.97 1.02
C GLY A 217 8.86 16.38 0.45
N THR A 218 7.86 16.60 1.30
CA THR A 218 6.58 17.17 0.91
C THR A 218 6.78 18.61 0.44
N SER A 219 6.14 18.98 -0.66
CA SER A 219 6.12 20.36 -1.15
C SER A 219 4.70 20.89 -1.00
N ILE A 220 4.54 22.00 -0.28
CA ILE A 220 3.22 22.59 -0.02
C ILE A 220 3.13 23.96 -0.68
N GLN A 221 2.11 24.13 -1.52
CA GLN A 221 1.78 25.39 -2.16
C GLN A 221 0.47 25.95 -1.59
N THR A 222 0.55 27.12 -0.95
CA THR A 222 -0.66 27.81 -0.48
C THR A 222 -1.32 28.58 -1.60
N LEU A 223 -2.62 28.37 -1.81
CA LEU A 223 -3.45 29.06 -2.80
C LEU A 223 -4.29 30.13 -2.09
N GLN A 224 -3.85 31.38 -2.17
CA GLN A 224 -4.41 32.52 -1.45
C GLN A 224 -5.56 33.17 -2.23
N PHE A 225 -6.72 33.26 -1.58
CA PHE A 225 -7.87 34.02 -2.11
C PHE A 225 -7.53 35.51 -2.27
N GLY A 226 -7.95 36.10 -3.39
CA GLY A 226 -7.67 37.49 -3.77
C GLY A 226 -6.29 37.72 -4.40
N ARG A 227 -5.40 36.72 -4.38
CA ARG A 227 -4.09 36.77 -5.04
C ARG A 227 -3.97 35.73 -6.15
N ASP A 228 -4.17 34.46 -5.81
CA ASP A 228 -3.98 33.34 -6.73
C ASP A 228 -5.29 32.94 -7.42
N TRP A 229 -6.43 33.26 -6.79
CA TRP A 229 -7.78 33.03 -7.33
C TRP A 229 -8.81 33.91 -6.61
N ASN A 230 -9.98 34.10 -7.22
CA ASN A 230 -11.15 34.71 -6.59
C ASN A 230 -12.45 34.13 -7.20
N TYR A 231 -13.63 34.57 -6.73
CA TYR A 231 -14.91 34.01 -7.19
C TYR A 231 -15.20 34.18 -8.69
N ASN A 232 -14.54 35.14 -9.34
CA ASN A 232 -14.73 35.43 -10.77
C ASN A 232 -13.58 34.91 -11.63
N ASP A 233 -12.46 34.48 -11.03
CA ASP A 233 -11.27 34.06 -11.76
C ASP A 233 -10.50 32.95 -11.01
N TYR A 234 -10.49 31.77 -11.64
CA TYR A 234 -9.77 30.57 -11.19
C TYR A 234 -8.65 30.18 -12.16
N CYS A 235 -8.44 30.92 -13.25
CA CYS A 235 -7.53 30.54 -14.33
C CYS A 235 -6.09 30.36 -13.84
N GLY A 236 -5.67 31.17 -12.85
CA GLY A 236 -4.35 31.08 -12.22
C GLY A 236 -4.07 29.79 -11.44
N LEU A 237 -5.08 28.95 -11.20
CA LEU A 237 -4.91 27.70 -10.44
C LEU A 237 -4.42 26.53 -11.28
N GLU A 238 -4.67 26.51 -12.59
CA GLU A 238 -4.46 25.29 -13.38
C GLU A 238 -3.00 24.79 -13.39
N GLU A 239 -2.02 25.70 -13.45
CA GLU A 239 -0.60 25.34 -13.41
C GLU A 239 -0.21 24.71 -12.07
N ASN A 240 -0.71 25.27 -10.96
CA ASN A 240 -0.47 24.76 -9.62
C ASN A 240 -1.15 23.40 -9.43
N LEU A 241 -2.40 23.28 -9.87
CA LEU A 241 -3.21 22.04 -9.80
C LEU A 241 -2.61 20.91 -10.64
N ARG A 242 -2.00 21.22 -11.81
CA ARG A 242 -1.31 20.22 -12.64
C ARG A 242 -0.16 19.55 -11.91
N ASN A 243 0.54 20.31 -11.09
CA ASN A 243 1.68 19.87 -10.30
C ASN A 243 1.30 19.42 -8.89
N THR A 244 0.01 19.25 -8.60
CA THR A 244 -0.49 18.82 -7.30
C THR A 244 -0.86 17.34 -7.33
N ASP A 245 -0.51 16.62 -6.28
CA ASP A 245 -0.93 15.23 -6.04
C ASP A 245 -2.10 15.17 -5.04
N ILE A 246 -2.08 16.02 -4.00
CA ILE A 246 -3.12 16.14 -2.99
C ILE A 246 -3.65 17.58 -2.95
N LEU A 247 -4.93 17.78 -3.21
CA LEU A 247 -5.60 19.07 -3.09
C LEU A 247 -6.29 19.17 -1.72
N VAL A 248 -5.90 20.14 -0.92
CA VAL A 248 -6.52 20.45 0.37
C VAL A 248 -7.38 21.71 0.25
N LEU A 249 -8.68 21.55 0.46
CA LEU A 249 -9.65 22.62 0.48
C LEU A 249 -10.03 22.92 1.92
N ALA A 250 -9.51 24.01 2.47
CA ALA A 250 -9.77 24.47 3.83
C ALA A 250 -10.16 25.96 3.90
N HIS A 251 -10.53 26.55 2.76
CA HIS A 251 -11.07 27.91 2.73
C HIS A 251 -12.54 27.91 3.12
N GLY A 252 -12.99 29.04 3.66
CA GLY A 252 -14.40 29.25 3.92
C GLY A 252 -14.70 30.67 4.41
N SER A 253 -15.98 30.99 4.49
CA SER A 253 -16.50 32.25 5.01
C SER A 253 -17.64 32.02 5.99
N LYS A 254 -17.68 32.85 7.04
CA LYS A 254 -18.80 32.96 7.99
C LYS A 254 -19.82 34.03 7.59
N LYS A 255 -19.47 34.90 6.63
CA LYS A 255 -20.37 35.99 6.20
C LYS A 255 -21.51 35.38 5.39
N ALA A 256 -22.75 35.62 5.78
CA ALA A 256 -23.93 35.03 5.14
C ALA A 256 -23.93 35.22 3.61
N ASP A 257 -23.57 36.42 3.15
CA ASP A 257 -23.57 36.78 1.73
C ASP A 257 -22.53 36.02 0.89
N ASP A 258 -21.42 35.61 1.53
CA ASP A 258 -20.31 34.91 0.87
C ASP A 258 -20.26 33.42 1.22
N ALA A 259 -20.99 32.96 2.24
CA ALA A 259 -20.84 31.61 2.80
C ALA A 259 -21.11 30.53 1.75
N PHE A 260 -22.18 30.67 0.96
CA PHE A 260 -22.49 29.71 -0.10
C PHE A 260 -21.43 29.70 -1.20
N LYS A 261 -20.99 30.88 -1.63
CA LYS A 261 -19.93 31.05 -2.64
C LYS A 261 -18.61 30.45 -2.20
N ALA A 262 -18.20 30.73 -0.97
CA ALA A 262 -16.93 30.33 -0.39
C ALA A 262 -16.86 28.87 0.03
N ASN A 263 -17.95 28.34 0.60
CA ASN A 263 -17.92 27.02 1.23
C ASN A 263 -18.35 25.93 0.24
N CYS A 264 -19.14 26.28 -0.79
CA CYS A 264 -19.71 25.32 -1.75
C CYS A 264 -19.22 25.60 -3.19
N GLU A 265 -19.61 26.73 -3.78
CA GLU A 265 -19.40 26.96 -5.22
C GLU A 265 -17.92 27.01 -5.60
N SER A 266 -17.09 27.71 -4.82
CA SER A 266 -15.64 27.76 -5.08
C SER A 266 -14.97 26.42 -4.86
N ALA A 267 -15.39 25.64 -3.85
CA ALA A 267 -14.83 24.32 -3.60
C ALA A 267 -15.10 23.39 -4.79
N ILE A 268 -16.34 23.32 -5.27
CA ILE A 268 -16.72 22.53 -6.45
C ILE A 268 -15.94 23.00 -7.69
N THR A 269 -15.87 24.30 -7.93
CA THR A 269 -15.15 24.86 -9.10
C THR A 269 -13.66 24.49 -9.11
N ILE A 270 -13.01 24.52 -7.94
CA ILE A 270 -11.61 24.12 -7.80
C ILE A 270 -11.46 22.60 -7.97
N ILE A 271 -12.38 21.79 -7.43
CA ILE A 271 -12.39 20.33 -7.61
C ILE A 271 -12.50 19.96 -9.08
N ASP A 272 -13.47 20.55 -9.81
CA ASP A 272 -13.67 20.28 -11.23
C ASP A 272 -12.44 20.66 -12.06
N SER A 273 -11.82 21.79 -11.72
CA SER A 273 -10.56 22.21 -12.35
C SER A 273 -9.43 21.23 -12.07
N PHE A 274 -9.27 20.78 -10.82
CA PHE A 274 -8.25 19.80 -10.45
C PHE A 274 -8.47 18.47 -11.17
N MET A 275 -9.70 17.96 -11.19
CA MET A 275 -10.05 16.72 -11.90
C MET A 275 -9.74 16.82 -13.39
N ARG A 276 -10.16 17.90 -14.06
CA ARG A 276 -9.89 18.16 -15.48
C ARG A 276 -8.39 18.17 -15.79
N VAL A 277 -7.59 18.85 -14.98
CA VAL A 277 -6.14 18.96 -15.21
C VAL A 277 -5.44 17.63 -14.93
N ARG A 278 -5.93 16.86 -13.94
CA ARG A 278 -5.40 15.55 -13.55
C ARG A 278 -5.81 14.43 -14.49
N GLU A 279 -6.93 14.52 -15.20
CA GLU A 279 -7.29 13.60 -16.29
C GLU A 279 -6.24 13.61 -17.40
N GLN A 280 -5.69 14.78 -17.72
CA GLN A 280 -4.63 14.95 -18.72
C GLN A 280 -3.24 14.51 -18.20
N SER A 281 -3.10 14.24 -16.90
CA SER A 281 -1.82 13.86 -16.28
C SER A 281 -1.49 12.39 -16.54
N ARG A 282 -0.20 12.11 -16.77
CA ARG A 282 0.35 10.75 -16.86
C ARG A 282 0.61 10.10 -15.49
N SER A 283 0.04 10.64 -14.42
CA SER A 283 0.18 10.08 -13.08
C SER A 283 -0.57 8.75 -12.98
N LEU A 284 0.08 7.75 -12.38
CA LEU A 284 -0.53 6.46 -12.10
C LEU A 284 -1.53 6.54 -10.93
N LEU A 285 -1.34 7.50 -10.02
CA LEU A 285 -2.16 7.62 -8.83
C LEU A 285 -3.40 8.46 -9.11
N LEU A 286 -4.49 8.09 -8.46
CA LEU A 286 -5.72 8.85 -8.47
C LEU A 286 -5.49 10.22 -7.82
N PRO A 287 -6.16 11.27 -8.32
CA PRO A 287 -6.16 12.57 -7.65
C PRO A 287 -6.80 12.42 -6.26
N GLU A 288 -6.16 13.01 -5.26
CA GLU A 288 -6.60 12.98 -3.87
C GLU A 288 -7.09 14.38 -3.46
N ILE A 289 -8.28 14.45 -2.88
CA ILE A 289 -8.92 15.72 -2.48
C ILE A 289 -9.34 15.59 -1.03
N TRP A 290 -8.84 16.50 -0.20
CA TRP A 290 -9.24 16.65 1.19
C TRP A 290 -10.09 17.90 1.28
N TYR A 291 -11.40 17.73 1.29
CA TYR A 291 -12.31 18.81 1.54
C TYR A 291 -12.62 18.87 3.03
N ILE A 292 -12.26 19.98 3.63
CA ILE A 292 -12.71 20.37 4.94
C ILE A 292 -13.71 21.49 4.69
N GLY A 293 -14.91 21.34 5.23
CA GLY A 293 -15.88 22.42 5.20
C GLY A 293 -15.35 23.68 5.88
N SER A 294 -16.21 24.69 6.02
CA SER A 294 -15.83 25.92 6.69
C SER A 294 -15.33 25.62 8.12
N GLU A 295 -14.33 26.36 8.61
CA GLU A 295 -14.05 26.40 10.06
C GLU A 295 -15.30 26.75 10.88
N ALA A 296 -16.32 27.36 10.27
CA ALA A 296 -17.65 27.55 10.86
C ALA A 296 -18.36 26.24 11.21
N GLU A 297 -18.16 25.16 10.45
CA GLU A 297 -18.74 23.84 10.73
C GLU A 297 -18.05 23.16 11.92
N LEU A 298 -16.76 23.46 12.15
CA LEU A 298 -15.98 22.93 13.28
C LEU A 298 -16.09 23.78 14.56
N HIS A 299 -16.29 25.09 14.44
CA HIS A 299 -16.37 26.00 15.57
C HIS A 299 -17.80 26.23 16.09
N GLY A 300 -18.81 25.62 15.46
CA GLY A 300 -20.22 25.93 15.75
C GLY A 300 -20.60 27.34 15.30
N ALA A 301 -21.90 27.54 15.08
CA ALA A 301 -22.47 28.87 14.85
C ALA A 301 -22.38 29.74 16.12
#